data_AF-A0A5E4IHZ4-F1
#
_entry.id   AF-A0A5E4IHZ4-F1
#
_cell.length_a   1.000
_cell.length_b   1.000
_cell.length_c   1.000
_cell.angle_alpha   90.00
_cell.angle_beta   90.00
_cell.angle_gamma   90.00
#
_symmetry.space_group_name_H-M   'P 1'
#
loop_
_entity.id
_entity.type
_entity.pdbx_description
1 polymer ?
#
loop_
_entity_poly.entity_id
_entity_poly.type
_entity_poly.pdbx_seq_one_letter_code
_entity_poly.pdbx_strand_id
1 'polypeptide(L)'
;MVKGFNCCGDEQTDGQQACECIPQKIEDIVTPQGSRLLAVDPERMFRTGDGKLWLTKADYKAWSENMGWRVNPLVWFVHMGHGPLPGDVELTDEDRAELGIK
;
A
#
# COMPACT_ATOMS: atom_id res chain seq x y z
N MET A 1 -16.70 3.43 8.32
CA MET A 1 -16.16 4.77 8.64
C MET A 1 -14.67 4.59 8.91
N VAL A 2 -13.82 4.94 7.94
CA VAL A 2 -12.37 4.68 8.01
C VAL A 2 -11.75 5.73 8.93
N LYS A 3 -11.18 5.30 10.06
CA LYS A 3 -10.42 6.19 10.94
C LYS A 3 -9.09 6.54 10.25
N GLY A 4 -8.93 7.79 9.84
CA GLY A 4 -7.70 8.33 9.27
C GLY A 4 -6.55 8.39 10.28
N PHE A 5 -5.37 8.81 9.82
CA PHE A 5 -4.19 9.03 10.67
C PHE A 5 -4.41 10.14 11.70
N ASN A 6 -3.79 9.97 12.87
CA ASN A 6 -3.74 10.94 13.98
C ASN A 6 -5.09 11.51 14.42
N CYS A 7 -6.02 10.62 14.79
CA CYS A 7 -6.98 11.00 15.81
C CYS A 7 -6.21 11.04 17.13
N CYS A 8 -5.88 12.25 17.58
CA CYS A 8 -5.33 12.53 18.91
C CYS A 8 -6.23 11.80 19.93
N GLY A 9 -5.77 10.63 20.38
CA GLY A 9 -6.46 9.83 21.39
C GLY A 9 -6.06 10.38 22.74
N ASP A 10 -7.00 11.02 23.42
CA ASP A 10 -7.09 11.30 24.86
C ASP A 10 -5.82 11.54 25.69
N GLU A 11 -4.70 12.01 25.11
CA GLU A 11 -3.52 12.41 25.87
C GLU A 11 -3.03 13.79 25.43
N GLN A 12 -2.94 14.64 26.44
CA GLN A 12 -2.56 16.06 26.41
C GLN A 12 -1.31 16.29 25.56
N THR A 13 -1.45 17.11 24.51
CA THR A 13 -0.31 17.64 23.77
C THR A 13 -0.17 19.13 24.05
N ASP A 14 0.74 19.45 24.96
CA ASP A 14 1.35 20.76 25.06
C ASP A 14 2.15 21.01 23.76
N GLY A 15 1.71 22.00 22.98
CA GLY A 15 2.36 22.42 21.75
C GLY A 15 1.45 22.29 20.53
N GLN A 16 1.00 23.42 20.02
CA GLN A 16 0.07 23.58 18.89
C GLN A 16 0.40 22.67 17.68
N GLN A 17 -0.21 21.48 17.61
CA GLN A 17 -0.42 20.77 16.35
C GLN A 17 -1.91 20.84 16.03
N ALA A 18 -2.24 21.29 14.82
CA ALA A 18 -3.61 21.27 14.33
C ALA A 18 -4.04 19.80 14.16
N CYS A 19 -4.71 19.24 15.17
CA CYS A 19 -5.40 17.95 15.07
C CYS A 19 -6.65 18.15 14.19
N GLU A 20 -6.49 18.31 12.88
CA GLU A 20 -7.60 18.25 11.93
C GLU A 20 -7.77 16.80 11.47
N CYS A 21 -8.92 16.21 11.79
CA CYS A 21 -9.33 14.91 11.25
C CYS A 21 -9.67 15.06 9.77
N ILE A 22 -8.66 15.25 8.92
CA ILE A 22 -8.85 15.31 7.48
C ILE A 22 -9.19 13.89 7.01
N PRO A 23 -10.41 13.64 6.48
CA PRO A 23 -10.74 12.35 5.93
C PRO A 23 -9.80 12.07 4.76
N GLN A 24 -9.02 11.00 4.86
CA GLN A 24 -8.19 10.54 3.75
C GLN A 24 -9.09 10.01 2.64
N LYS A 25 -8.75 10.37 1.40
CA LYS A 25 -9.44 9.82 0.24
C LYS A 25 -9.12 8.33 0.14
N ILE A 26 -10.07 7.56 -0.38
CA ILE A 26 -9.91 6.11 -0.49
C ILE A 26 -8.73 5.77 -1.40
N GLU A 27 -8.50 6.59 -2.43
CA GLU A 27 -7.37 6.54 -3.34
C GLU A 27 -6.04 6.64 -2.60
N ASP A 28 -5.92 7.57 -1.66
CA ASP A 28 -4.71 7.76 -0.85
C ASP A 28 -4.48 6.56 0.09
N ILE A 29 -5.55 5.92 0.55
CA ILE A 29 -5.48 4.74 1.42
C ILE A 29 -4.99 3.52 0.63
N VAL A 30 -5.53 3.29 -0.56
CA VAL A 30 -5.24 2.09 -1.37
C VAL A 30 -3.95 2.20 -2.19
N THR A 31 -3.45 3.41 -2.42
CA THR A 31 -2.19 3.64 -3.14
C THR A 31 -1.01 3.12 -2.31
N PRO A 32 -0.24 2.13 -2.77
CA PRO A 32 0.91 1.61 -2.02
C PRO A 32 1.94 2.72 -1.77
N GLN A 33 2.66 2.67 -0.65
CA GLN A 33 3.71 3.66 -0.34
C GLN A 33 5.11 3.05 -0.15
N GLY A 34 5.24 1.72 -0.26
CA GLY A 34 6.52 1.05 -0.14
C GLY A 34 6.41 -0.47 -0.23
N SER A 35 7.55 -1.13 -0.37
CA SER A 35 7.67 -2.58 -0.33
C SER A 35 8.82 -3.02 0.57
N ARG A 36 8.76 -4.25 1.08
CA ARG A 36 9.82 -4.89 1.84
C ARG A 36 9.92 -6.36 1.46
N LEU A 37 11.11 -6.91 1.64
CA LEU A 37 11.39 -8.35 1.58
C LEU A 37 11.86 -8.76 2.97
N LEU A 38 11.18 -9.70 3.62
CA LEU A 38 11.60 -10.15 4.95
C LEU A 38 12.78 -11.13 4.82
N ALA A 39 13.78 -11.01 5.69
CA ALA A 39 14.99 -11.84 5.62
C ALA A 39 14.76 -13.32 6.00
N VAL A 40 13.73 -13.57 6.81
CA VAL A 40 13.40 -14.91 7.35
C VAL A 40 12.34 -15.61 6.51
N ASP A 41 11.52 -14.84 5.81
CA ASP A 41 10.46 -15.31 4.91
C ASP A 41 10.54 -14.46 3.64
N PRO A 42 11.04 -15.00 2.52
CA PRO A 42 11.33 -14.23 1.32
C PRO A 42 10.06 -13.75 0.58
N GLU A 43 8.92 -13.71 1.24
CA GLU A 43 7.71 -13.11 0.68
C GLU A 43 7.81 -11.58 0.69
N ARG A 44 7.60 -10.98 -0.50
CA ARG A 44 7.54 -9.54 -0.68
C ARG A 44 6.21 -9.00 -0.18
N MET A 45 6.28 -8.01 0.70
CA MET A 45 5.12 -7.31 1.25
C MET A 45 5.07 -5.86 0.79
N PHE A 46 3.87 -5.32 0.69
CA PHE A 46 3.57 -3.96 0.27
C PHE A 46 2.84 -3.21 1.38
N ARG A 47 3.23 -1.95 1.60
CA ARG A 47 2.63 -1.11 2.62
C ARG A 47 1.44 -0.35 2.05
N THR A 48 0.30 -0.41 2.73
CA THR A 48 -0.88 0.40 2.36
C THR A 48 -0.56 1.88 2.39
N GLY A 49 -1.29 2.71 1.64
CA GLY A 49 -1.07 4.15 1.60
C GLY A 49 -1.37 4.84 2.93
N ASP A 50 -2.29 4.28 3.71
CA ASP A 50 -2.51 4.66 5.09
C ASP A 50 -1.49 4.06 6.08
N GLY A 51 -0.48 3.34 5.61
CA GLY A 51 0.69 2.92 6.38
C GLY A 51 0.44 1.92 7.51
N LYS A 52 -0.81 1.46 7.68
CA LYS A 52 -1.24 0.59 8.79
C LYS A 52 -0.97 -0.88 8.53
N LEU A 53 -1.02 -1.31 7.27
CA LEU A 53 -0.92 -2.71 6.90
C LEU A 53 0.30 -2.98 6.02
N TRP A 54 0.89 -4.14 6.23
CA TRP A 54 1.82 -4.78 5.31
C TRP A 54 1.14 -6.03 4.77
N LEU A 55 0.92 -6.10 3.46
CA LEU A 55 0.16 -7.15 2.82
C LEU A 55 1.00 -7.82 1.73
N THR A 56 0.77 -9.11 1.51
CA THR A 56 1.28 -9.82 0.33
C THR A 56 0.63 -9.25 -0.93
N LYS A 57 1.15 -9.56 -2.13
CA LYS A 57 0.52 -9.13 -3.39
C LYS A 57 -0.95 -9.56 -3.46
N ALA A 58 -1.24 -10.82 -3.09
CA ALA A 58 -2.58 -11.39 -3.13
C ALA A 58 -3.52 -10.70 -2.12
N ASP A 59 -3.06 -10.54 -0.87
CA ASP A 59 -3.85 -9.90 0.18
C ASP A 59 -4.12 -8.43 -0.13
N TYR A 60 -3.15 -7.73 -0.71
CA TYR A 60 -3.32 -6.33 -1.10
C TYR A 60 -4.41 -6.18 -2.17
N LYS A 61 -4.40 -7.05 -3.19
CA LYS A 61 -5.43 -7.06 -4.23
C LYS A 61 -6.81 -7.30 -3.62
N ALA A 62 -6.96 -8.34 -2.80
CA ALA A 62 -8.24 -8.66 -2.15
C ALA A 62 -8.72 -7.55 -1.20
N TRP A 63 -7.81 -6.99 -0.39
CA TRP A 63 -8.10 -5.90 0.53
C TRP A 63 -8.55 -4.64 -0.22
N SER A 64 -7.82 -4.23 -1.26
CA SER A 64 -8.18 -3.06 -2.06
C SER A 64 -9.52 -3.27 -2.76
N GLU A 65 -9.78 -4.46 -3.30
CA GLU A 65 -11.03 -4.77 -3.98
C GLU A 65 -12.24 -4.65 -3.03
N ASN A 66 -12.09 -5.12 -1.78
CA ASN A 66 -13.08 -4.92 -0.72
C ASN A 66 -13.31 -3.44 -0.35
N MET A 67 -12.34 -2.58 -0.63
CA MET A 67 -12.42 -1.12 -0.46
C MET A 67 -13.03 -0.42 -1.70
N GLY A 68 -13.41 -1.17 -2.74
CA GLY A 68 -13.98 -0.67 -3.98
C GLY A 68 -12.97 -0.33 -5.07
N TRP A 69 -11.69 -0.70 -4.89
CA TRP A 69 -10.59 -0.37 -5.81
C TRP A 69 -9.74 -1.58 -6.10
N ARG A 70 -9.52 -1.97 -7.35
CA ARG A 70 -8.62 -3.10 -7.64
C ARG A 70 -7.19 -2.59 -7.88
N VAL A 71 -6.34 -2.69 -6.86
CA VAL A 71 -4.93 -2.25 -6.94
C VAL A 71 -3.99 -3.45 -7.01
N ASN A 72 -3.21 -3.54 -8.09
CA ASN A 72 -2.05 -4.41 -8.17
C ASN A 72 -0.81 -3.66 -7.64
N PRO A 73 -0.33 -3.95 -6.41
CA PRO A 73 0.71 -3.14 -5.78
C PRO A 73 2.08 -3.30 -6.47
N LEU A 74 2.29 -4.42 -7.19
CA LEU A 74 3.50 -4.65 -7.95
C LEU A 74 3.56 -3.76 -9.19
N VAL A 75 2.46 -3.69 -9.94
CA VAL A 75 2.34 -2.83 -11.13
C VAL A 75 2.54 -1.37 -10.75
N TRP A 76 1.89 -0.94 -9.67
CA TRP A 76 2.10 0.40 -9.11
C TRP A 76 3.58 0.67 -8.82
N PHE A 77 4.25 -0.27 -8.13
CA PHE A 77 5.65 -0.12 -7.74
C PHE A 77 6.58 0.07 -8.95
N VAL A 78 6.34 -0.69 -10.03
CA VAL A 78 7.11 -0.57 -11.29
C VAL A 78 6.82 0.76 -11.99
N HIS A 79 5.54 1.14 -12.14
CA HIS A 79 5.15 2.36 -12.85
C HIS A 79 5.62 3.64 -12.15
N MET A 80 5.73 3.64 -10.83
CA MET A 80 6.19 4.79 -10.04
C MET A 80 7.73 4.91 -9.97
N GLY A 81 8.46 4.09 -10.72
CA GLY A 81 9.91 4.22 -10.85
C GLY A 81 10.70 3.80 -9.61
N HIS A 82 10.14 2.96 -8.74
CA HIS A 82 10.85 2.42 -7.58
C HIS A 82 11.91 1.34 -7.91
N GLY A 83 12.27 1.23 -9.20
CA GLY A 83 13.33 0.37 -9.70
C GLY A 83 12.84 -0.65 -10.71
N PRO A 84 13.76 -1.42 -11.32
CA PRO A 84 13.38 -2.59 -12.10
C PRO A 84 12.60 -3.57 -11.22
N LEU A 85 11.82 -4.45 -11.87
CA LEU A 85 11.17 -5.57 -11.17
C LEU A 85 12.21 -6.30 -10.32
N PRO A 86 11.96 -6.46 -9.01
CA PRO A 86 12.88 -7.22 -8.16
C PRO A 86 13.00 -8.66 -8.67
N GLY A 87 14.23 -9.20 -8.66
CA GLY A 87 14.50 -10.53 -9.23
C GLY A 87 13.80 -11.70 -8.51
N ASP A 88 13.34 -11.47 -7.28
CA ASP A 88 12.54 -12.38 -6.46
C ASP A 88 11.04 -12.43 -6.85
N VAL A 89 10.60 -11.54 -7.75
CA VAL A 89 9.18 -11.44 -8.11
C VAL A 89 8.86 -12.31 -9.31
N GLU A 90 8.06 -13.35 -9.08
CA GLU A 90 7.39 -14.06 -10.17
C GLU A 90 6.16 -13.27 -10.66
N LEU A 91 6.16 -12.99 -11.96
CA LEU A 91 5.04 -12.33 -12.64
C LEU A 91 4.02 -13.38 -13.10
N THR A 92 2.76 -13.15 -12.76
CA THR A 92 1.63 -13.85 -13.40
C THR A 92 1.37 -13.30 -14.80
N ASP A 93 0.56 -13.99 -15.60
CA ASP A 93 0.11 -13.49 -16.91
C ASP A 93 -0.66 -12.17 -16.78
N GLU A 94 -1.41 -12.00 -15.68
CA GLU A 94 -2.10 -10.74 -15.36
C GLU A 94 -1.09 -9.62 -15.10
N ASP A 95 -0.05 -9.87 -14.29
CA ASP A 95 0.99 -8.86 -14.01
C ASP A 95 1.73 -8.47 -15.30
N ARG A 96 2.05 -9.44 -16.16
CA ARG A 96 2.70 -9.20 -17.46
C ARG A 96 1.82 -8.36 -18.38
N ALA A 97 0.53 -8.68 -18.45
CA ALA A 97 -0.44 -7.93 -19.24
C ALA A 97 -0.58 -6.48 -18.75
N GLU A 98 -0.68 -6.27 -17.44
CA GLU A 98 -0.76 -4.94 -16.83
C GLU A 98 0.52 -4.12 -17.03
N LEU A 99 1.70 -4.76 -16.98
CA LEU A 99 3.00 -4.14 -17.21
C LEU A 99 3.36 -3.99 -18.70
N GLY A 100 2.56 -4.54 -19.62
CA GLY A 100 2.86 -4.54 -21.06
C GLY A 100 4.08 -5.39 -21.44
N ILE A 101 4.43 -6.39 -20.62
CA ILE A 101 5.53 -7.32 -20.86
C ILE A 101 5.01 -8.50 -21.70
N LYS A 102 5.62 -8.74 -22.86
CA LYS A 102 5.30 -9.85 -23.76
C LYS A 102 6.02 -11.14 -23.37
#